data_AF-A0A521SHE2-F1
#
_entry.id   AF-A0A521SHE2-F1
#
_cell.length_a   1.000
_cell.length_b   1.000
_cell.length_c   1.000
_cell.angle_alpha   90.00
_cell.angle_beta   90.00
_cell.angle_gamma   90.00
#
_symmetry.space_group_name_H-M   'P 1'
#
loop_
_entity.id
_entity.type
_entity.pdbx_description
1 polymer ?
#
loop_
_entity_poly.entity_id
_entity_poly.type
_entity_poly.pdbx_seq_one_letter_code
_entity_poly.pdbx_strand_id
1 'polypeptide(L)' 'MVPPSLEEKRAWAEQFFEKTGASYDQVVDHSTFWIDRLWKKKILSKIPPSSQKILDLACGTGILSFAIAKKFSNAHIVG' A
#
# COMPACT_ATOMS: atom_id res chain seq x y z
N MET A 1 -19.94 -24.48 16.55
CA MET A 1 -19.12 -24.24 15.35
C MET A 1 -17.67 -24.17 15.81
N VAL A 2 -16.79 -25.01 15.27
CA VAL A 2 -15.35 -24.98 15.61
C VAL A 2 -14.69 -23.85 14.83
N PRO A 3 -13.89 -22.97 15.45
CA PRO A 3 -13.20 -21.91 14.74
C PRO A 3 -12.13 -22.50 13.81
N PRO A 4 -11.87 -21.86 12.66
CA PRO A 4 -10.84 -22.32 11.74
C PRO A 4 -9.45 -22.27 12.40
N SER A 5 -8.62 -23.25 12.05
CA SER A 5 -7.20 -23.34 12.37
C SER A 5 -6.42 -22.15 11.79
N LEU A 6 -5.18 -21.96 12.27
CA LEU A 6 -4.31 -20.89 11.77
C LEU A 6 -3.97 -21.06 10.29
N GLU A 7 -3.76 -22.30 9.85
CA GLU A 7 -3.45 -22.58 8.45
C GLU A 7 -4.65 -22.30 7.54
N GLU A 8 -5.87 -22.64 7.97
CA GLU A 8 -7.09 -22.27 7.25
C GLU A 8 -7.26 -20.74 7.16
N LYS A 9 -6.96 -20.01 8.25
CA LYS A 9 -7.01 -18.54 8.24
C LYS A 9 -5.97 -17.92 7.30
N ARG A 10 -4.75 -18.49 7.26
CA ARG A 10 -3.68 -18.04 6.36
C ARG A 10 -4.04 -18.26 4.89
N ALA A 11 -4.46 -19.48 4.55
CA ALA A 11 -4.88 -19.81 3.20
C ALA A 11 -6.04 -18.91 2.73
N TRP A 12 -6.97 -18.58 3.64
CA TRP A 12 -8.06 -17.66 3.33
C TRP A 12 -7.57 -16.24 3.06
N ALA A 13 -6.65 -15.72 3.88
CA ALA A 13 -6.05 -14.41 3.68
C ALA A 13 -5.27 -14.35 2.35
N GLU A 14 -4.45 -15.36 2.06
CA GLU A 14 -3.70 -15.46 0.80
C GLU A 14 -4.63 -15.42 -0.40
N GLN A 15 -5.67 -16.27 -0.43
CA GLN A 15 -6.64 -16.29 -1.52
C GLN A 15 -7.43 -14.98 -1.65
N PHE A 16 -7.76 -14.33 -0.53
CA PHE A 16 -8.47 -13.07 -0.54
C PHE A 16 -7.63 -11.97 -1.17
N PHE A 17 -6.37 -11.83 -0.74
CA PHE A 17 -5.48 -10.78 -1.25
C PHE A 17 -5.00 -11.04 -2.67
N GLU A 18 -4.76 -12.30 -3.05
CA GLU A 18 -4.41 -12.69 -4.43
C GLU A 18 -5.49 -12.23 -5.42
N LYS A 19 -6.77 -12.39 -5.07
CA LYS A 19 -7.89 -12.04 -5.95
C LYS A 19 -8.23 -10.56 -5.96
N THR A 20 -7.90 -9.82 -4.91
CA THR A 20 -8.34 -8.42 -4.73
C THR A 20 -7.25 -7.40 -4.96
N GLY A 21 -5.97 -7.78 -4.84
CA GLY A 21 -4.82 -6.87 -4.92
C GLY A 21 -4.78 -6.04 -6.21
N ALA A 22 -5.09 -6.64 -7.36
CA ALA A 22 -5.08 -5.94 -8.65
C ALA A 22 -6.13 -4.81 -8.75
N SER A 23 -7.25 -4.95 -8.04
CA SER A 23 -8.35 -3.97 -8.04
C SER A 23 -8.32 -3.00 -6.87
N TYR A 24 -7.50 -3.27 -5.85
CA TYR A 24 -7.54 -2.55 -4.57
C TYR A 24 -7.34 -1.05 -4.75
N ASP A 25 -6.36 -0.65 -5.56
CA ASP A 25 -6.05 0.76 -5.84
C ASP A 25 -7.24 1.50 -6.48
N GLN A 26 -8.02 0.80 -7.31
CA GLN A 26 -9.26 1.35 -7.87
C GLN A 26 -10.32 1.46 -6.77
N VAL A 27 -10.52 0.40 -5.97
CA VAL A 27 -11.53 0.38 -4.90
C VAL A 27 -11.26 1.47 -3.87
N VAL A 28 -10.01 1.71 -3.46
CA VAL A 28 -9.68 2.76 -2.49
C VAL A 28 -9.94 4.15 -3.06
N ASP A 29 -9.60 4.40 -4.33
CA ASP A 29 -9.96 5.67 -4.97
C ASP A 29 -11.48 5.86 -4.95
N HIS A 30 -12.25 4.83 -5.34
CA HIS A 30 -13.70 4.87 -5.43
C HIS A 30 -14.41 5.07 -4.09
N SER A 31 -14.07 4.22 -3.12
CA SER A 31 -14.68 4.22 -1.80
C SER A 31 -14.33 5.45 -0.97
N THR A 32 -13.22 6.13 -1.26
CA THR A 32 -12.81 7.35 -0.55
C THR A 32 -13.17 8.64 -1.27
N PHE A 33 -13.94 8.57 -2.36
CA PHE A 33 -14.24 9.75 -3.19
C PHE A 33 -12.97 10.55 -3.54
N TRP A 34 -11.88 9.86 -3.90
CA TRP A 34 -10.58 10.40 -4.35
C TRP A 34 -9.81 11.15 -3.25
N ILE A 35 -10.34 11.21 -2.03
CA ILE A 35 -9.71 11.89 -0.89
C ILE A 35 -8.38 11.20 -0.53
N ASP A 36 -8.29 9.88 -0.68
CA ASP A 36 -7.06 9.14 -0.42
C ASP A 36 -5.89 9.63 -1.29
N ARG A 37 -6.16 10.16 -2.50
CA ARG A 37 -5.12 10.78 -3.34
C ARG A 37 -4.54 12.04 -2.70
N LEU A 38 -5.37 12.83 -2.02
CA LEU A 38 -4.93 14.04 -1.31
C LEU A 38 -4.07 13.69 -0.10
N TRP A 39 -4.43 12.62 0.61
CA TRP A 39 -3.63 12.12 1.74
C TRP A 39 -2.27 11.62 1.29
N LYS A 40 -2.21 10.79 0.24
CA LYS A 40 -0.93 10.35 -0.35
C LYS A 40 -0.06 11.54 -0.77
N LYS A 41 -0.63 12.55 -1.44
CA LYS A 41 0.09 13.80 -1.79
C LYS A 41 0.64 14.53 -0.56
N LYS A 42 -0.15 14.62 0.52
CA LYS A 42 0.26 15.26 1.78
C LYS A 42 1.37 14.47 2.50
N ILE A 43 1.35 13.15 2.43
CA ILE A 43 2.45 12.32 2.94
C ILE A 43 3.72 12.61 2.12
N LEU A 44 3.63 12.55 0.79
CA LEU A 44 4.77 12.82 -0.10
C LEU A 44 5.35 14.22 0.09
N SER A 45 4.55 15.23 0.40
CA SER A 45 5.05 16.59 0.65
C SER A 45 5.81 16.73 1.97
N LYS A 46 5.63 15.79 2.91
CA LYS A 46 6.31 15.79 4.21
C LYS A 46 7.64 15.04 4.20
N ILE A 47 7.91 14.23 3.17
CA ILE A 47 9.18 13.52 3.04
C ILE A 47 10.28 14.54 2.65
N PRO A 48 11.41 14.60 3.40
CA PRO A 48 12.51 15.49 3.07
C PRO A 48 13.05 15.26 1.63
N PRO A 49 13.31 16.32 0.84
CA PRO A 49 13.80 16.17 -0.54
C PRO A 49 15.11 15.39 -0.69
N SER A 50 15.97 15.40 0.35
CA SER A 50 17.27 14.74 0.36
C SER A 50 17.22 13.29 0.87
N SER A 51 16.04 12.72 1.13
CA SER A 51 15.90 11.34 1.59
C SER A 51 16.45 10.35 0.56
N GLN A 52 17.45 9.56 0.95
CA GLN A 52 18.08 8.54 0.10
C GLN A 52 17.59 7.12 0.39
N LYS A 53 17.01 6.86 1.55
CA LYS A 53 16.46 5.56 1.96
C LYS A 53 15.09 5.80 2.58
N ILE A 54 14.06 5.13 2.09
CA ILE A 54 12.68 5.31 2.53
C ILE A 54 12.06 3.92 2.77
N LEU A 55 11.43 3.75 3.94
CA LEU A 55 10.64 2.57 4.30
C LEU A 55 9.15 2.95 4.34
N ASP A 56 8.34 2.26 3.54
CA ASP A 56 6.88 2.34 3.55
C ASP A 56 6.32 1.16 4.35
N LEU A 57 6.12 1.35 5.65
CA LEU A 57 5.70 0.27 6.54
C LEU A 57 4.23 -0.11 6.29
N ALA A 58 3.96 -1.41 6.18
CA ALA A 58 2.64 -1.96 5.85
C ALA A 58 2.13 -1.46 4.49
N CYS A 59 3.02 -1.48 3.48
CA CYS A 59 2.77 -0.90 2.15
C CYS A 59 1.60 -1.53 1.38
N GLY A 60 1.12 -2.72 1.78
CA GLY A 60 0.00 -3.41 1.13
C GLY A 60 0.28 -3.69 -0.35
N THR A 61 -0.55 -3.13 -1.24
CA THR A 61 -0.36 -3.22 -2.69
C THR A 61 0.83 -2.40 -3.21
N GLY A 62 1.47 -1.60 -2.34
CA GLY A 62 2.56 -0.71 -2.71
C GLY A 62 2.09 0.61 -3.32
N ILE A 63 0.80 0.93 -3.31
CA ILE A 63 0.24 2.16 -3.91
C ILE A 63 1.00 3.43 -3.50
N LEU A 64 1.40 3.53 -2.23
CA LEU A 64 2.19 4.65 -1.72
C LEU A 64 3.68 4.48 -2.07
N SER A 65 4.26 3.29 -1.90
CA SER A 65 5.63 2.95 -2.29
C SER A 65 5.94 3.35 -3.74
N PHE A 66 5.06 3.03 -4.70
CA PHE A 66 5.23 3.43 -6.10
C PHE A 66 5.13 4.94 -6.29
N ALA A 67 4.26 5.61 -5.54
CA ALA A 67 4.16 7.07 -5.58
C ALA A 67 5.42 7.75 -5.01
N ILE A 68 6.04 7.17 -3.97
CA ILE A 68 7.32 7.59 -3.42
C ILE A 68 8.41 7.39 -4.47
N ALA A 69 8.52 6.20 -5.07
CA ALA A 69 9.52 5.89 -6.09
C ALA A 69 9.47 6.84 -7.29
N LYS A 70 8.25 7.24 -7.71
CA LYS A 70 8.07 8.23 -8.77
C LYS A 70 8.58 9.63 -8.41
N LYS A 71 8.46 10.02 -7.14
CA LYS A 71 8.91 11.35 -6.68
C LYS A 71 10.41 11.39 -6.32
N PHE A 72 10.94 10.29 -5.81
CA PHE A 72 12.31 10.17 -5.32
C PHE A 72 13.10 9.14 -6.15
N SER A 73 13.34 9.46 -7.43
CA SER A 73 13.92 8.53 -8.42
C SER A 73 15.32 7.97 -8.05
N ASN A 74 16.04 8.67 -7.16
CA ASN A 74 17.39 8.31 -6.72
C ASN A 74 17.42 7.72 -5.30
N ALA A 75 16.27 7.59 -4.64
CA ALA A 75 16.17 6.97 -3.33
C ALA A 75 16.03 5.46 -3.45
N HIS A 76 16.54 4.73 -2.46
CA HIS A 76 16.24 3.33 -2.25
C HIS A 76 14.94 3.21 -1.44
N ILE A 77 13.90 2.61 -2.02
CA ILE A 77 12.58 2.44 -1.41
C ILE A 77 12.37 0.97 -1.04
N VAL A 78 11.97 0.72 0.20
CA VAL A 78 11.51 -0.58 0.69
C VAL A 78 10.06 -0.42 1.12
N GLY A 79 9.18 -1.28 0.61
CA GLY A 79 7.80 -1.42 1.07
C GLY A 79 7.63 -2.71 1.86
#